data_AF-A0A955B1X8-F1
#
_entry.id   AF-A0A955B1X8-F1
#
_cell.length_a   1.000
_cell.length_b   1.000
_cell.length_c   1.000
_cell.angle_alpha   90.00
_cell.angle_beta   90.00
_cell.angle_gamma   90.00
#
_symmetry.space_group_name_H-M   'P 1'
#
loop_
_entity.id
_entity.type
_entity.pdbx_description
1 polymer ?
#
loop_
_entity_poly.entity_id
_entity_poly.type
_entity_poly.pdbx_seq_one_letter_code
_entity_poly.pdbx_strand_id
1 'polypeptide(L)'
;RVTQGVYRAAKNTAFGTTAGNVNVTYGATVELAGGITVPAESITLSGNGEGTTAAIPLRNVSGTNIWQGDVNLGSNRTGIDVEAGSKLTISGIVSNQGLNKFGGGTLEFAGSANNTFVQTSVLWEGTLELNNSATTNAIPALNDNAEFFVGSFSGTDDSVVLKLLGDNQIADGSFRLRVMPTGLFDVNEKNETLWGRIGGGNNHDALGLEVSAIGSGDVDLNGGTLRIGNTTAGNGRVTLRVLPGGDPVPATIRNGKFELFGGTALNRQFDVNDSAALEDLVISATVTDGGAVGTLQKNGVGRLVLAPSAGGGNSFNAATLVTGGEVAIRHSNSLGSTTGNTTIISGASLLIDGSAGALLVGETLSINGTGLGGPGALVNVDGNNTLNGNIALAGNSRIGVAADRLTVNAAITGGAVNLEKLLPGTLQF
;
A
#
# COMPACT_ATOMS: atom_id res chain seq x y z
N ARG A 1 11.28 -34.95 17.05
CA ARG A 1 9.82 -34.81 16.87
C ARG A 1 9.21 -34.36 18.19
N VAL A 2 8.41 -33.30 18.19
CA VAL A 2 7.66 -32.80 19.35
C VAL A 2 6.19 -33.04 19.05
N THR A 3 5.55 -33.95 19.80
CA THR A 3 4.18 -34.39 19.51
C THR A 3 3.11 -33.79 20.39
N GLN A 4 3.49 -33.36 21.61
CA GLN A 4 2.64 -32.67 22.57
C GLN A 4 3.51 -31.80 23.50
N GLY A 5 2.91 -30.79 24.11
CA GLY A 5 3.57 -29.95 25.10
C GLY A 5 4.57 -28.97 24.50
N VAL A 6 5.45 -28.44 25.35
CA VAL A 6 6.42 -27.41 25.00
C VAL A 6 7.84 -27.96 25.10
N TYR A 7 8.61 -27.80 24.03
CA TYR A 7 10.05 -28.07 24.00
C TYR A 7 10.81 -26.73 23.92
N ARG A 8 11.55 -26.37 24.98
CA ARG A 8 12.32 -25.11 25.02
C ARG A 8 13.79 -25.36 24.68
N ALA A 9 14.26 -24.72 23.62
CA ALA A 9 15.67 -24.63 23.24
C ALA A 9 16.29 -23.34 23.79
N ALA A 10 17.27 -23.49 24.67
CA ALA A 10 18.06 -22.38 25.25
C ALA A 10 19.57 -22.52 25.01
N LYS A 11 19.96 -23.44 24.12
CA LYS A 11 21.35 -23.66 23.66
C LYS A 11 21.36 -23.99 22.17
N ASN A 12 22.44 -23.62 21.48
CA ASN A 12 22.62 -23.86 20.03
C ASN A 12 22.49 -25.34 19.64
N THR A 13 22.84 -26.25 20.54
CA THR A 13 22.84 -27.70 20.31
C THR A 13 21.58 -28.41 20.80
N ALA A 14 20.51 -27.69 21.15
CA ALA A 14 19.30 -28.28 21.74
C ALA A 14 18.69 -29.38 20.87
N PHE A 15 18.74 -29.22 19.54
CA PHE A 15 18.18 -30.17 18.59
C PHE A 15 19.15 -31.29 18.16
N GLY A 16 20.38 -31.30 18.69
CA GLY A 16 21.41 -32.27 18.33
C GLY A 16 22.20 -31.89 17.08
N THR A 17 22.55 -32.88 16.26
CA THR A 17 23.21 -32.69 14.96
C THR A 17 22.22 -32.23 13.91
N THR A 18 22.68 -31.62 12.81
CA THR A 18 21.84 -31.28 11.62
C THR A 18 21.33 -32.50 10.84
N ALA A 19 21.60 -33.71 11.34
CA ALA A 19 21.10 -34.96 10.80
C ALA A 19 19.74 -35.27 11.44
N GLY A 20 18.68 -34.78 10.83
CA GLY A 20 17.32 -34.91 11.33
C GLY A 20 16.42 -33.84 10.72
N ASN A 21 15.12 -34.00 10.91
CA ASN A 21 14.18 -32.89 10.79
C ASN A 21 13.51 -32.72 12.17
N VAL A 22 13.43 -31.49 12.66
CA VAL A 22 12.54 -31.16 13.76
C VAL A 22 11.11 -31.18 13.22
N ASN A 23 10.25 -32.03 13.78
CA ASN A 23 8.85 -32.12 13.37
C ASN A 23 7.98 -31.78 14.56
N VAL A 24 7.25 -30.66 14.47
CA VAL A 24 6.33 -30.15 15.49
C VAL A 24 4.91 -30.41 15.00
N THR A 25 4.21 -31.33 15.65
CA THR A 25 2.83 -31.66 15.27
C THR A 25 1.83 -30.67 15.88
N TYR A 26 0.62 -30.62 15.33
CA TYR A 26 -0.46 -29.83 15.89
C TYR A 26 -0.68 -30.12 17.39
N GLY A 27 -0.74 -29.08 18.23
CA GLY A 27 -0.85 -29.21 19.68
C GLY A 27 0.50 -29.28 20.43
N ALA A 28 1.62 -29.17 19.72
CA ALA A 28 2.96 -29.06 20.29
C ALA A 28 3.62 -27.73 19.92
N THR A 29 4.57 -27.30 20.73
CA THR A 29 5.28 -26.04 20.55
C THR A 29 6.78 -26.20 20.77
N VAL A 30 7.57 -25.58 19.91
CA VAL A 30 9.00 -25.31 20.14
C VAL A 30 9.16 -23.86 20.58
N GLU A 31 9.88 -23.63 21.68
CA GLU A 31 10.26 -22.31 22.17
C GLU A 31 11.76 -22.07 21.99
N LEU A 32 12.12 -20.92 21.45
CA LEU A 32 13.50 -20.42 21.38
C LEU A 32 13.68 -19.31 22.43
N ALA A 33 14.78 -19.35 23.18
CA ALA A 33 15.06 -18.39 24.24
C ALA A 33 16.54 -18.02 24.36
N GLY A 34 16.80 -16.76 24.70
CA GLY A 34 18.11 -16.24 25.09
C GLY A 34 18.86 -15.53 23.97
N GLY A 35 19.40 -16.27 23.02
CA GLY A 35 20.30 -15.71 22.01
C GLY A 35 21.02 -16.79 21.21
N ILE A 36 20.26 -17.83 20.84
CA ILE A 36 20.81 -19.06 20.28
C ILE A 36 20.83 -19.02 18.76
N THR A 37 21.79 -19.72 18.20
CA THR A 37 21.84 -20.03 16.77
C THR A 37 21.62 -21.52 16.60
N VAL A 38 20.45 -21.87 16.09
CA VAL A 38 20.17 -23.25 15.67
C VAL A 38 20.84 -23.44 14.30
N PRO A 39 21.84 -24.32 14.18
CA PRO A 39 22.49 -24.62 12.90
C PRO A 39 21.48 -25.20 11.90
N ALA A 40 21.89 -25.43 10.64
CA ALA A 40 21.06 -25.81 9.49
C ALA A 40 20.27 -27.14 9.63
N GLU A 41 19.38 -27.20 10.61
CA GLU A 41 18.41 -28.24 10.91
C GLU A 41 17.06 -27.79 10.36
N SER A 42 16.42 -28.61 9.53
CA SER A 42 15.12 -28.25 8.98
C SER A 42 14.01 -28.50 10.02
N ILE A 43 13.00 -27.64 10.03
CA ILE A 43 11.82 -27.79 10.88
C ILE A 43 10.55 -27.87 10.06
N THR A 44 9.63 -28.75 10.44
CA THR A 44 8.26 -28.79 9.95
C THR A 44 7.33 -28.39 11.07
N LEU A 45 6.51 -27.38 10.80
CA LEU A 45 5.62 -26.74 11.77
C LEU A 45 4.15 -26.98 11.41
N SER A 46 3.44 -27.77 12.22
CA SER A 46 1.99 -27.99 12.07
C SER A 46 1.23 -27.30 13.20
N GLY A 47 0.36 -26.34 12.85
CA GLY A 47 -0.39 -25.53 13.82
C GLY A 47 -0.64 -24.11 13.31
N ASN A 48 -1.87 -23.63 13.40
CA ASN A 48 -2.31 -22.40 12.71
C ASN A 48 -2.29 -21.15 13.61
N GLY A 49 -1.97 -21.30 14.90
CA GLY A 49 -1.99 -20.22 15.87
C GLY A 49 -3.37 -19.71 16.28
N GLU A 50 -4.42 -20.53 16.21
CA GLU A 50 -5.77 -20.11 16.64
C GLU A 50 -6.14 -20.58 18.06
N GLY A 51 -6.58 -19.63 18.89
CA GLY A 51 -7.33 -19.84 20.13
C GLY A 51 -6.54 -20.28 21.38
N THR A 52 -5.34 -20.85 21.25
CA THR A 52 -4.47 -21.21 22.39
C THR A 52 -2.99 -21.20 22.02
N THR A 53 -2.10 -21.02 23.00
CA THR A 53 -0.64 -21.13 22.84
C THR A 53 -0.19 -22.45 22.19
N ALA A 54 -0.88 -23.56 22.46
CA ALA A 54 -0.56 -24.88 21.90
C ALA A 54 -0.86 -25.01 20.40
N ALA A 55 -1.57 -24.06 19.80
CA ALA A 55 -1.79 -24.01 18.36
C ALA A 55 -0.63 -23.31 17.62
N ILE A 56 0.33 -22.71 18.34
CA ILE A 56 1.51 -22.03 17.78
C ILE A 56 2.71 -22.99 17.83
N PRO A 57 3.14 -23.55 16.69
CA PRO A 57 4.20 -24.57 16.67
C PRO A 57 5.62 -24.01 16.89
N LEU A 58 5.86 -22.72 16.65
CA LEU A 58 7.15 -22.06 16.92
C LEU A 58 6.96 -20.73 17.63
N ARG A 59 7.64 -20.56 18.77
CA ARG A 59 7.65 -19.33 19.56
C ARG A 59 9.09 -18.88 19.82
N ASN A 60 9.35 -17.58 19.71
CA ASN A 60 10.58 -16.95 20.17
C ASN A 60 10.26 -16.11 21.41
N VAL A 61 10.57 -16.64 22.60
CA VAL A 61 10.09 -16.07 23.87
C VAL A 61 11.07 -15.08 24.52
N SER A 62 12.32 -15.04 24.08
CA SER A 62 13.28 -14.02 24.54
C SER A 62 14.53 -13.95 23.66
N GLY A 63 15.12 -12.77 23.60
CA GLY A 63 16.40 -12.53 22.94
C GLY A 63 16.36 -12.65 21.42
N THR A 64 17.54 -12.54 20.82
CA THR A 64 17.74 -12.61 19.36
C THR A 64 18.20 -14.01 18.98
N ASN A 65 17.29 -14.84 18.47
CA ASN A 65 17.60 -16.20 18.06
C ASN A 65 17.65 -16.31 16.53
N ILE A 66 18.45 -17.25 16.03
CA ILE A 66 18.64 -17.49 14.60
C ILE A 66 18.32 -18.96 14.30
N TRP A 67 17.46 -19.19 13.31
CA TRP A 67 17.20 -20.50 12.74
C TRP A 67 17.79 -20.59 11.33
N GLN A 68 18.84 -21.40 11.15
CA GLN A 68 19.58 -21.45 9.87
C GLN A 68 19.02 -22.47 8.87
N GLY A 69 18.28 -23.49 9.32
CA GLY A 69 17.74 -24.51 8.44
C GLY A 69 16.37 -24.14 7.84
N ASP A 70 15.87 -24.96 6.93
CA ASP A 70 14.59 -24.66 6.26
C ASP A 70 13.41 -24.75 7.23
N VAL A 71 12.42 -23.88 7.02
CA VAL A 71 11.19 -23.81 7.82
C VAL A 71 10.00 -24.17 6.93
N ASN A 72 9.52 -25.40 7.09
CA ASN A 72 8.40 -25.93 6.34
C ASN A 72 7.08 -25.62 7.08
N LEU A 73 6.25 -24.74 6.49
CA LEU A 73 4.92 -24.41 7.00
C LEU A 73 3.97 -25.56 6.65
N GLY A 74 3.73 -26.44 7.62
CA GLY A 74 3.02 -27.71 7.44
C GLY A 74 1.49 -27.60 7.55
N SER A 75 0.93 -26.42 7.76
CA SER A 75 -0.52 -26.21 7.86
C SER A 75 -0.91 -24.89 7.19
N ASN A 76 -2.13 -24.79 6.67
CA ASN A 76 -2.58 -23.54 6.07
C ASN A 76 -2.60 -22.43 7.13
N ARG A 77 -1.80 -21.38 6.93
CA ARG A 77 -1.55 -20.30 7.91
C ARG A 77 -0.82 -20.77 9.18
N THR A 78 0.32 -21.45 9.01
CA THR A 78 1.16 -21.92 10.11
C THR A 78 1.61 -20.75 11.00
N GLY A 79 1.42 -20.87 12.31
CA GLY A 79 1.77 -19.85 13.29
C GLY A 79 3.25 -19.79 13.67
N ILE A 80 3.83 -18.59 13.67
CA ILE A 80 5.11 -18.27 14.29
C ILE A 80 4.90 -17.04 15.18
N ASP A 81 5.24 -17.16 16.46
CA ASP A 81 5.12 -16.09 17.44
C ASP A 81 6.52 -15.58 17.83
N VAL A 82 6.69 -14.26 17.85
CA VAL A 82 7.89 -13.62 18.38
C VAL A 82 7.46 -12.65 19.46
N GLU A 83 7.85 -12.93 20.70
CA GLU A 83 7.45 -12.15 21.87
C GLU A 83 8.04 -10.73 21.82
N ALA A 84 7.29 -9.76 22.36
CA ALA A 84 7.70 -8.36 22.37
C ALA A 84 9.09 -8.17 22.98
N GLY A 85 9.92 -7.33 22.34
CA GLY A 85 11.31 -7.10 22.75
C GLY A 85 12.28 -8.23 22.37
N SER A 86 11.85 -9.21 21.58
CA SER A 86 12.70 -10.29 21.06
C SER A 86 12.71 -10.31 19.53
N LYS A 87 13.68 -11.03 18.95
CA LYS A 87 13.84 -11.17 17.50
C LYS A 87 14.12 -12.63 17.11
N LEU A 88 13.49 -13.09 16.05
CA LEU A 88 13.80 -14.36 15.39
C LEU A 88 14.24 -14.09 13.96
N THR A 89 15.45 -14.50 13.61
CA THR A 89 15.94 -14.48 12.22
C THR A 89 15.87 -15.89 11.65
N ILE A 90 15.22 -16.05 10.49
CA ILE A 90 15.22 -17.29 9.71
C ILE A 90 16.09 -17.08 8.47
N SER A 91 17.16 -17.86 8.35
CA SER A 91 18.09 -17.81 7.20
C SER A 91 17.91 -18.97 6.22
N GLY A 92 17.17 -20.02 6.60
CA GLY A 92 16.76 -21.07 5.68
C GLY A 92 15.51 -20.69 4.86
N ILE A 93 15.13 -21.56 3.93
CA ILE A 93 13.95 -21.33 3.08
C ILE A 93 12.68 -21.53 3.90
N VAL A 94 11.78 -20.54 3.88
CA VAL A 94 10.40 -20.67 4.38
C VAL A 94 9.51 -21.16 3.24
N SER A 95 8.84 -22.30 3.41
CA SER A 95 8.22 -23.02 2.28
C SER A 95 6.83 -23.59 2.59
N ASN A 96 6.16 -24.05 1.52
CA ASN A 96 4.87 -24.76 1.51
C ASN A 96 3.65 -23.85 1.73
N GLN A 97 3.01 -23.95 2.90
CA GLN A 97 1.74 -23.29 3.18
C GLN A 97 1.93 -21.81 3.56
N GLY A 98 0.85 -21.09 3.92
CA GLY A 98 0.91 -19.68 4.31
C GLY A 98 1.38 -19.48 5.76
N LEU A 99 1.83 -18.27 6.08
CA LEU A 99 2.35 -17.86 7.39
C LEU A 99 1.29 -17.09 8.19
N ASN A 100 1.25 -17.31 9.50
CA ASN A 100 0.69 -16.38 10.48
C ASN A 100 1.80 -15.89 11.41
N LYS A 101 2.13 -14.61 11.40
CA LYS A 101 3.08 -13.99 12.34
C LYS A 101 2.33 -13.35 13.51
N PHE A 102 2.65 -13.77 14.73
CA PHE A 102 2.10 -13.26 16.00
C PHE A 102 3.19 -12.68 16.90
N GLY A 103 2.77 -12.05 18.00
CA GLY A 103 3.63 -11.47 19.02
C GLY A 103 4.25 -10.14 18.57
N GLY A 104 4.36 -9.20 19.51
CA GLY A 104 4.86 -7.85 19.25
C GLY A 104 6.35 -7.73 18.91
N GLY A 105 7.10 -8.83 18.81
CA GLY A 105 8.51 -8.84 18.43
C GLY A 105 8.75 -8.94 16.92
N THR A 106 10.03 -9.04 16.56
CA THR A 106 10.48 -9.00 15.16
C THR A 106 10.77 -10.38 14.60
N LEU A 107 10.09 -10.79 13.53
CA LEU A 107 10.53 -11.89 12.67
C LEU A 107 11.33 -11.29 11.52
N GLU A 108 12.47 -11.88 11.17
CA GLU A 108 13.28 -11.48 10.02
C GLU A 108 13.48 -12.67 9.09
N PHE A 109 13.26 -12.47 7.79
CA PHE A 109 13.74 -13.37 6.75
C PHE A 109 15.07 -12.85 6.21
N ALA A 110 16.15 -13.61 6.43
CA ALA A 110 17.51 -13.23 6.05
C ALA A 110 18.24 -14.37 5.32
N GLY A 111 17.52 -15.00 4.38
CA GLY A 111 18.01 -16.14 3.60
C GLY A 111 18.75 -15.75 2.32
N SER A 112 19.49 -16.71 1.77
CA SER A 112 20.21 -16.58 0.49
C SER A 112 19.48 -17.23 -0.70
N ALA A 113 18.24 -17.65 -0.50
CA ALA A 113 17.39 -18.29 -1.50
C ALA A 113 15.96 -17.74 -1.39
N ASN A 114 15.20 -17.86 -2.47
CA ASN A 114 13.79 -17.49 -2.47
C ASN A 114 13.01 -18.32 -1.46
N ASN A 115 12.19 -17.66 -0.65
CA ASN A 115 11.12 -18.35 0.06
C ASN A 115 10.11 -18.94 -0.95
N THR A 116 9.31 -19.92 -0.53
CA THR A 116 8.40 -20.67 -1.41
C THR A 116 7.05 -20.99 -0.76
N PHE A 117 6.63 -20.18 0.23
CA PHE A 117 5.26 -20.22 0.73
C PHE A 117 4.31 -19.55 -0.27
N VAL A 118 3.26 -20.25 -0.70
CA VAL A 118 2.42 -19.78 -1.82
C VAL A 118 0.97 -19.47 -1.44
N GLN A 119 0.57 -19.70 -0.19
CA GLN A 119 -0.79 -19.44 0.27
C GLN A 119 -0.89 -18.10 1.01
N THR A 120 -2.12 -17.69 1.28
CA THR A 120 -2.42 -16.49 2.06
C THR A 120 -1.62 -16.46 3.36
N SER A 121 -0.94 -15.35 3.59
CA SER A 121 -0.14 -15.11 4.80
C SER A 121 -0.61 -13.83 5.49
N VAL A 122 -0.50 -13.79 6.82
CA VAL A 122 -0.98 -12.68 7.64
C VAL A 122 0.06 -12.31 8.69
N LEU A 123 0.37 -11.02 8.77
CA LEU A 123 1.06 -10.43 9.91
C LEU A 123 -0.01 -9.90 10.86
N TRP A 124 -0.20 -10.56 11.99
CA TRP A 124 -1.19 -10.14 12.98
C TRP A 124 -0.61 -9.12 13.97
N GLU A 125 0.66 -9.28 14.33
CA GLU A 125 1.32 -8.49 15.37
C GLU A 125 2.83 -8.33 15.10
N GLY A 126 3.38 -7.22 15.59
CA GLY A 126 4.82 -6.93 15.58
C GLY A 126 5.35 -6.62 14.19
N THR A 127 6.61 -6.98 13.94
CA THR A 127 7.31 -6.63 12.69
C THR A 127 7.73 -7.89 11.93
N LEU A 128 7.57 -7.88 10.61
CA LEU A 128 8.31 -8.75 9.69
C LEU A 128 9.34 -7.90 8.91
N GLU A 129 10.62 -8.21 9.08
CA GLU A 129 11.72 -7.64 8.33
C GLU A 129 12.09 -8.54 7.14
N LEU A 130 12.21 -7.94 5.95
CA LEU A 130 12.64 -8.62 4.73
C LEU A 130 14.09 -8.25 4.41
N ASN A 131 15.00 -9.20 4.60
CA ASN A 131 16.45 -9.03 4.49
C ASN A 131 17.13 -10.19 3.75
N ASN A 132 16.42 -10.82 2.83
CA ASN A 132 17.01 -11.82 1.95
C ASN A 132 18.07 -11.17 1.06
N SER A 133 19.08 -11.95 0.68
CA SER A 133 20.17 -11.48 -0.18
C SER A 133 19.66 -10.91 -1.50
N ALA A 134 20.44 -10.04 -2.14
CA ALA A 134 20.08 -9.47 -3.44
C ALA A 134 19.69 -10.56 -4.45
N THR A 135 18.73 -10.27 -5.32
CA THR A 135 18.12 -11.18 -6.32
C THR A 135 17.25 -12.31 -5.76
N THR A 136 16.98 -12.31 -4.45
CA THR A 136 16.08 -13.28 -3.83
C THR A 136 14.90 -12.59 -3.14
N ASN A 137 13.74 -13.23 -3.20
CA ASN A 137 12.50 -12.73 -2.64
C ASN A 137 12.27 -13.35 -1.26
N ALA A 138 12.18 -12.50 -0.24
CA ALA A 138 11.74 -12.86 1.10
C ALA A 138 10.23 -13.16 1.14
N ILE A 139 9.43 -12.45 0.35
CA ILE A 139 8.04 -12.81 0.08
C ILE A 139 7.94 -13.27 -1.38
N PRO A 140 7.65 -14.56 -1.63
CA PRO A 140 7.54 -15.07 -2.99
C PRO A 140 6.21 -14.67 -3.63
N ALA A 141 6.08 -14.99 -4.93
CA ALA A 141 4.79 -14.91 -5.61
C ALA A 141 3.80 -15.87 -4.95
N LEU A 142 2.56 -15.43 -4.79
CA LEU A 142 1.52 -16.24 -4.15
C LEU A 142 0.64 -16.87 -5.22
N ASN A 143 -0.10 -17.91 -4.81
CA ASN A 143 -1.12 -18.51 -5.65
C ASN A 143 -2.22 -17.52 -6.00
N ASP A 144 -2.92 -17.82 -7.08
CA ASP A 144 -4.09 -17.05 -7.49
C ASP A 144 -5.15 -16.94 -6.38
N ASN A 145 -5.56 -15.71 -6.05
CA ASN A 145 -6.42 -15.31 -4.92
C ASN A 145 -5.80 -15.38 -3.52
N ALA A 146 -4.54 -15.79 -3.38
CA ALA A 146 -3.83 -15.59 -2.13
C ALA A 146 -3.42 -14.12 -1.97
N GLU A 147 -3.35 -13.66 -0.73
CA GLU A 147 -2.98 -12.30 -0.37
C GLU A 147 -1.96 -12.34 0.78
N PHE A 148 -1.12 -11.32 0.83
CA PHE A 148 -0.27 -11.06 1.99
C PHE A 148 -0.88 -9.90 2.78
N PHE A 149 -1.40 -10.20 3.97
CA PHE A 149 -2.03 -9.23 4.85
C PHE A 149 -1.03 -8.68 5.86
N VAL A 150 -1.01 -7.35 6.02
CA VAL A 150 -0.22 -6.65 7.03
C VAL A 150 -1.19 -5.95 7.97
N GLY A 151 -1.25 -6.39 9.21
CA GLY A 151 -2.14 -5.84 10.23
C GLY A 151 -3.39 -6.69 10.47
N SER A 152 -4.31 -6.11 11.24
CA SER A 152 -5.56 -6.74 11.64
C SER A 152 -6.66 -5.69 11.82
N PHE A 153 -7.78 -6.11 12.40
CA PHE A 153 -8.91 -5.24 12.77
C PHE A 153 -8.98 -4.97 14.27
N SER A 154 -7.88 -5.19 14.99
CA SER A 154 -7.77 -4.98 16.43
C SER A 154 -6.37 -4.48 16.79
N GLY A 155 -6.28 -3.41 17.57
CA GLY A 155 -5.00 -2.80 17.93
C GLY A 155 -5.03 -1.30 17.66
N THR A 156 -3.86 -0.74 17.42
CA THR A 156 -3.70 0.66 17.04
C THR A 156 -3.16 0.77 15.62
N ASP A 157 -3.39 1.91 15.01
CA ASP A 157 -2.77 2.33 13.75
C ASP A 157 -1.26 2.09 13.74
N ASP A 158 -0.71 1.69 12.59
CA ASP A 158 0.71 1.39 12.37
C ASP A 158 1.38 0.38 13.33
N SER A 159 0.62 -0.36 14.15
CA SER A 159 1.19 -1.29 15.16
C SER A 159 1.77 -2.58 14.57
N VAL A 160 1.47 -2.89 13.31
CA VAL A 160 1.97 -4.08 12.62
C VAL A 160 2.75 -3.67 11.38
N VAL A 161 4.03 -4.04 11.32
CA VAL A 161 4.94 -3.48 10.32
C VAL A 161 5.49 -4.57 9.41
N LEU A 162 5.31 -4.40 8.09
CA LEU A 162 6.13 -5.07 7.09
C LEU A 162 7.26 -4.11 6.69
N LYS A 163 8.52 -4.49 6.90
CA LYS A 163 9.67 -3.61 6.71
C LYS A 163 10.69 -4.18 5.73
N LEU A 164 11.14 -3.37 4.78
CA LEU A 164 12.24 -3.73 3.88
C LEU A 164 13.60 -3.40 4.49
N LEU A 165 14.53 -4.36 4.49
CA LEU A 165 15.94 -4.14 4.82
C LEU A 165 16.86 -4.27 3.59
N GLY A 166 16.38 -4.92 2.52
CA GLY A 166 17.00 -4.94 1.20
C GLY A 166 16.07 -4.40 0.11
N ASP A 167 16.63 -4.09 -1.06
CA ASP A 167 15.84 -3.82 -2.25
C ASP A 167 15.20 -5.11 -2.79
N ASN A 168 14.06 -4.96 -3.47
CA ASN A 168 13.40 -6.00 -4.29
C ASN A 168 13.22 -7.33 -3.54
N GLN A 169 12.53 -7.27 -2.40
CA GLN A 169 12.36 -8.40 -1.47
C GLN A 169 11.04 -9.13 -1.68
N ILE A 170 10.09 -8.53 -2.40
CA ILE A 170 8.80 -9.09 -2.73
C ILE A 170 8.81 -9.48 -4.20
N ALA A 171 8.29 -10.66 -4.52
CA ALA A 171 8.34 -11.15 -5.89
C ALA A 171 7.51 -10.31 -6.88
N ASP A 172 8.12 -10.04 -8.03
CA ASP A 172 7.51 -9.44 -9.23
C ASP A 172 6.56 -10.40 -9.97
N GLY A 173 5.50 -10.86 -9.30
CA GLY A 173 4.55 -11.86 -9.83
C GLY A 173 3.10 -11.58 -9.47
N SER A 174 2.23 -12.59 -9.60
CA SER A 174 0.85 -12.49 -9.09
C SER A 174 0.92 -12.29 -7.58
N PHE A 175 0.69 -11.06 -7.14
CA PHE A 175 0.79 -10.68 -5.75
C PHE A 175 -0.28 -9.65 -5.42
N ARG A 176 -0.73 -9.70 -4.17
CA ARG A 176 -1.52 -8.63 -3.57
C ARG A 176 -1.01 -8.41 -2.16
N LEU A 177 -0.44 -7.22 -1.95
CA LEU A 177 -0.26 -6.70 -0.61
C LEU A 177 -1.55 -6.07 -0.14
N ARG A 178 -2.05 -6.47 1.02
CA ARG A 178 -3.11 -5.77 1.71
C ARG A 178 -2.59 -5.22 3.02
N VAL A 179 -2.62 -3.89 3.16
CA VAL A 179 -2.34 -3.21 4.41
C VAL A 179 -3.67 -2.90 5.09
N MET A 180 -3.86 -3.52 6.25
CA MET A 180 -5.08 -3.46 7.06
C MET A 180 -5.03 -2.26 8.03
N PRO A 181 -6.12 -1.92 8.74
CA PRO A 181 -6.18 -0.72 9.58
C PRO A 181 -5.14 -0.56 10.70
N THR A 182 -4.41 -1.61 11.07
CA THR A 182 -3.30 -1.51 12.04
C THR A 182 -1.93 -1.65 11.36
N GLY A 183 -1.91 -1.72 10.03
CA GLY A 183 -0.78 -2.16 9.25
C GLY A 183 -0.01 -0.99 8.66
N LEU A 184 1.31 -1.13 8.66
CA LEU A 184 2.25 -0.24 7.99
C LEU A 184 3.12 -1.06 7.04
N PHE A 185 3.18 -0.65 5.77
CA PHE A 185 4.24 -1.07 4.87
C PHE A 185 5.36 -0.02 4.87
N ASP A 186 6.46 -0.34 5.56
CA ASP A 186 7.66 0.49 5.65
C ASP A 186 8.69 0.05 4.59
N VAL A 187 8.82 0.86 3.53
CA VAL A 187 9.79 0.62 2.45
C VAL A 187 11.20 1.04 2.86
N ASN A 188 11.35 1.81 3.95
CA ASN A 188 12.62 2.02 4.65
C ASN A 188 13.82 2.37 3.75
N GLU A 189 13.67 3.42 2.94
CA GLU A 189 14.70 3.91 2.00
C GLU A 189 15.06 2.91 0.88
N LYS A 190 14.32 1.82 0.71
CA LYS A 190 14.56 0.79 -0.32
C LYS A 190 13.73 1.01 -1.57
N ASN A 191 14.02 0.21 -2.58
CA ASN A 191 13.27 0.14 -3.81
C ASN A 191 12.53 -1.19 -3.88
N GLU A 192 11.23 -1.13 -4.11
CA GLU A 192 10.38 -2.30 -4.26
C GLU A 192 9.45 -2.14 -5.46
N THR A 193 9.14 -3.23 -6.13
CA THR A 193 8.13 -3.28 -7.18
C THR A 193 7.03 -4.26 -6.81
N LEU A 194 5.78 -3.79 -6.79
CA LEU A 194 4.61 -4.67 -6.60
C LEU A 194 3.90 -4.85 -7.93
N TRP A 195 3.70 -6.11 -8.33
CA TRP A 195 2.97 -6.44 -9.54
C TRP A 195 1.56 -6.89 -9.20
N GLY A 196 0.58 -6.29 -9.89
CA GLY A 196 -0.80 -6.74 -9.76
C GLY A 196 -1.01 -8.10 -10.43
N ARG A 197 -2.01 -8.84 -9.95
CA ARG A 197 -2.38 -10.16 -10.46
C ARG A 197 -2.66 -10.17 -11.97
N ILE A 198 -2.16 -11.21 -12.65
CA ILE A 198 -2.19 -11.37 -14.12
C ILE A 198 -3.41 -12.19 -14.63
N GLY A 199 -4.21 -12.78 -13.74
CA GLY A 199 -5.37 -13.61 -14.10
C GLY A 199 -6.69 -12.85 -14.33
N GLY A 200 -7.48 -13.24 -15.34
CA GLY A 200 -8.64 -12.53 -15.91
C GLY A 200 -9.94 -12.44 -15.08
N GLY A 201 -9.85 -12.13 -13.78
CA GLY A 201 -10.99 -11.67 -12.97
C GLY A 201 -10.80 -10.21 -12.55
N ASN A 202 -11.84 -9.51 -12.09
CA ASN A 202 -11.82 -8.06 -11.78
C ASN A 202 -10.91 -7.62 -10.61
N ASN A 203 -10.06 -8.50 -10.09
CA ASN A 203 -9.34 -8.33 -8.82
C ASN A 203 -7.82 -8.24 -9.09
N HIS A 204 -7.42 -7.12 -9.66
CA HIS A 204 -6.09 -6.88 -10.23
C HIS A 204 -5.19 -5.96 -9.36
N ASP A 205 -5.55 -5.76 -8.09
CA ASP A 205 -4.81 -4.85 -7.21
C ASP A 205 -3.40 -5.39 -6.92
N ALA A 206 -2.41 -4.50 -7.02
CA ALA A 206 -1.07 -4.75 -6.49
C ALA A 206 -1.01 -4.40 -4.99
N LEU A 207 -1.66 -3.29 -4.64
CA LEU A 207 -1.70 -2.72 -3.30
C LEU A 207 -3.15 -2.42 -2.92
N GLY A 208 -3.61 -3.01 -1.81
CA GLY A 208 -4.87 -2.67 -1.17
C GLY A 208 -4.62 -2.05 0.19
N LEU A 209 -5.24 -0.92 0.44
CA LEU A 209 -5.26 -0.23 1.73
C LEU A 209 -6.67 -0.33 2.31
N GLU A 210 -6.78 -0.47 3.62
CA GLU A 210 -8.07 -0.54 4.31
C GLU A 210 -8.15 0.47 5.44
N VAL A 211 -9.27 1.18 5.52
CA VAL A 211 -9.54 2.13 6.59
C VAL A 211 -10.70 1.65 7.45
N SER A 212 -10.64 1.96 8.75
CA SER A 212 -11.70 1.67 9.72
C SER A 212 -11.63 2.61 10.91
N ALA A 213 -12.56 2.47 11.86
CA ALA A 213 -12.55 3.24 13.11
C ALA A 213 -11.25 3.16 13.94
N ILE A 214 -10.39 2.15 13.74
CA ILE A 214 -9.19 1.94 14.56
C ILE A 214 -7.89 2.43 13.93
N GLY A 215 -7.92 2.86 12.67
CA GLY A 215 -6.74 3.26 11.91
C GLY A 215 -6.89 3.03 10.41
N SER A 216 -5.77 3.14 9.71
CA SER A 216 -5.67 3.01 8.26
C SER A 216 -4.50 2.12 7.84
N GLY A 217 -4.66 1.49 6.68
CA GLY A 217 -3.56 0.78 6.04
C GLY A 217 -2.64 1.78 5.36
N ASP A 218 -1.43 1.91 5.88
CA ASP A 218 -0.50 2.96 5.48
C ASP A 218 0.75 2.42 4.78
N VAL A 219 1.33 3.26 3.93
CA VAL A 219 2.62 3.02 3.27
C VAL A 219 3.55 4.18 3.55
N ASP A 220 4.65 3.89 4.25
CA ASP A 220 5.74 4.83 4.45
C ASP A 220 6.91 4.44 3.57
N LEU A 221 7.18 5.27 2.55
CA LEU A 221 8.29 5.00 1.65
C LEU A 221 9.64 5.31 2.32
N ASN A 222 9.65 6.13 3.37
CA ASN A 222 10.85 6.57 4.09
C ASN A 222 12.01 6.92 3.14
N GLY A 223 11.84 7.82 2.18
CA GLY A 223 12.85 8.20 1.19
C GLY A 223 13.05 7.20 0.03
N GLY A 224 12.49 5.99 0.13
CA GLY A 224 12.58 4.93 -0.87
C GLY A 224 11.65 5.11 -2.07
N THR A 225 11.63 4.10 -2.94
CA THR A 225 10.72 4.02 -4.09
C THR A 225 9.83 2.80 -4.00
N LEU A 226 8.52 3.01 -4.00
CA LEU A 226 7.57 1.94 -4.30
C LEU A 226 7.07 2.10 -5.72
N ARG A 227 7.30 1.08 -6.53
CA ARG A 227 6.87 1.02 -7.91
C ARG A 227 5.68 0.07 -8.04
N ILE A 228 4.59 0.55 -8.63
CA ILE A 228 3.48 -0.31 -9.05
C ILE A 228 3.74 -0.77 -10.47
N GLY A 229 4.07 -2.05 -10.60
CA GLY A 229 4.32 -2.73 -11.86
C GLY A 229 3.04 -3.26 -12.49
N ASN A 230 3.04 -3.36 -13.81
CA ASN A 230 2.03 -4.12 -14.52
C ASN A 230 2.60 -4.67 -15.84
N THR A 231 1.90 -5.67 -16.38
CA THR A 231 2.22 -6.27 -17.69
C THR A 231 1.03 -6.24 -18.66
N THR A 232 -0.18 -5.98 -18.18
CA THR A 232 -1.42 -5.88 -18.97
C THR A 232 -2.34 -4.77 -18.45
N ALA A 233 -3.25 -4.27 -19.30
CA ALA A 233 -4.24 -3.27 -18.92
C ALA A 233 -5.11 -3.78 -17.75
N GLY A 234 -5.27 -2.95 -16.70
CA GLY A 234 -6.04 -3.29 -15.51
C GLY A 234 -5.23 -3.90 -14.35
N ASN A 235 -4.03 -4.43 -14.61
CA ASN A 235 -3.12 -4.89 -13.55
C ASN A 235 -2.43 -3.73 -12.87
N GLY A 236 -2.17 -3.86 -11.57
CA GLY A 236 -1.46 -2.84 -10.79
C GLY A 236 -2.39 -1.75 -10.27
N ARG A 237 -3.64 -2.10 -9.95
CA ARG A 237 -4.57 -1.18 -9.30
C ARG A 237 -4.15 -0.94 -7.84
N VAL A 238 -4.34 0.29 -7.39
CA VAL A 238 -4.25 0.65 -5.97
C VAL A 238 -5.69 0.81 -5.47
N THR A 239 -6.07 0.06 -4.45
CA THR A 239 -7.40 0.18 -3.85
C THR A 239 -7.34 0.76 -2.47
N LEU A 240 -8.33 1.58 -2.17
CA LEU A 240 -8.74 1.86 -0.81
C LEU A 240 -10.11 1.22 -0.57
N ARG A 241 -10.23 0.49 0.54
CA ARG A 241 -11.50 -0.09 0.99
C ARG A 241 -11.85 0.46 2.35
N VAL A 242 -13.13 0.66 2.55
CA VAL A 242 -13.68 1.15 3.81
C VAL A 242 -14.38 0.01 4.50
N LEU A 243 -13.99 -0.26 5.73
CA LEU A 243 -14.67 -1.20 6.59
C LEU A 243 -15.75 -0.45 7.40
N PRO A 244 -16.88 -1.10 7.71
CA PRO A 244 -17.95 -0.43 8.44
C PRO A 244 -17.49 0.09 9.81
N GLY A 245 -17.89 1.32 10.13
CA GLY A 245 -17.79 1.91 11.47
C GLY A 245 -16.81 3.07 11.58
N GLY A 246 -17.27 4.14 12.24
CA GLY A 246 -16.47 5.31 12.65
C GLY A 246 -16.13 6.30 11.54
N ASP A 247 -15.46 7.38 11.96
CA ASP A 247 -14.82 8.39 11.11
C ASP A 247 -13.32 8.03 11.03
N PRO A 248 -12.86 7.28 10.00
CA PRO A 248 -11.49 6.81 9.94
C PRO A 248 -10.50 7.95 9.68
N VAL A 249 -9.22 7.70 10.00
CA VAL A 249 -8.12 8.49 9.45
C VAL A 249 -7.94 8.07 7.97
N PRO A 250 -7.62 9.00 7.04
CA PRO A 250 -7.29 8.61 5.66
C PRO A 250 -6.08 7.69 5.62
N ALA A 251 -6.10 6.71 4.72
CA ALA A 251 -4.91 5.95 4.39
C ALA A 251 -3.85 6.84 3.74
N THR A 252 -2.57 6.57 4.04
CA THR A 252 -1.46 7.39 3.52
C THR A 252 -0.47 6.61 2.65
N ILE A 253 0.06 7.29 1.62
CA ILE A 253 1.29 6.90 0.92
C ILE A 253 2.25 8.08 0.98
N ARG A 254 3.29 7.97 1.78
CA ARG A 254 4.11 9.12 2.22
C ARG A 254 5.61 8.92 2.05
N ASN A 255 6.33 10.04 2.11
CA ASN A 255 7.79 10.13 2.25
C ASN A 255 8.62 9.38 1.21
N GLY A 256 8.70 9.82 -0.04
CA GLY A 256 9.56 9.16 -1.03
C GLY A 256 8.97 9.23 -2.42
N LYS A 257 9.27 8.25 -3.27
CA LYS A 257 8.81 8.19 -4.67
C LYS A 257 7.80 7.07 -4.87
N PHE A 258 6.61 7.42 -5.36
CA PHE A 258 5.61 6.45 -5.79
C PHE A 258 5.56 6.39 -7.32
N GLU A 259 6.05 5.31 -7.90
CA GLU A 259 6.20 5.18 -9.36
C GLU A 259 5.12 4.28 -9.97
N LEU A 260 4.35 4.79 -10.91
CA LEU A 260 3.13 4.09 -11.35
C LEU A 260 3.22 3.37 -12.70
N PHE A 261 4.11 3.73 -13.64
CA PHE A 261 3.91 3.36 -15.05
C PHE A 261 4.90 2.36 -15.68
N GLY A 262 6.11 2.14 -15.20
CA GLY A 262 6.85 0.90 -15.47
C GLY A 262 7.21 0.49 -16.90
N GLY A 263 7.09 1.39 -17.87
CA GLY A 263 7.62 1.21 -19.23
C GLY A 263 6.63 0.89 -20.36
N THR A 264 5.34 0.65 -20.10
CA THR A 264 4.33 0.47 -21.17
C THR A 264 3.04 1.25 -20.91
N ALA A 265 2.43 1.80 -21.98
CA ALA A 265 1.32 2.73 -21.89
C ALA A 265 0.01 2.06 -21.47
N LEU A 266 -0.32 2.15 -20.18
CA LEU A 266 -1.45 1.46 -19.56
C LEU A 266 -2.13 2.36 -18.52
N ASN A 267 -3.42 2.14 -18.26
CA ASN A 267 -4.17 2.88 -17.25
C ASN A 267 -3.76 2.44 -15.83
N ARG A 268 -3.50 3.41 -14.95
CA ARG A 268 -3.20 3.22 -13.51
C ARG A 268 -4.42 3.61 -12.74
N GLN A 269 -5.02 2.63 -12.07
CA GLN A 269 -6.28 2.84 -11.40
C GLN A 269 -6.05 3.05 -9.91
N PHE A 270 -6.51 4.19 -9.43
CA PHE A 270 -6.84 4.39 -8.03
C PHE A 270 -8.33 4.21 -7.89
N ASP A 271 -8.73 3.22 -7.11
CA ASP A 271 -10.13 3.03 -6.77
C ASP A 271 -10.30 3.29 -5.28
N VAL A 272 -10.91 4.44 -5.00
CA VAL A 272 -11.01 4.99 -3.66
C VAL A 272 -12.47 4.96 -3.24
N ASN A 273 -12.80 4.07 -2.31
CA ASN A 273 -14.11 4.04 -1.69
C ASN A 273 -14.24 5.20 -0.69
N ASP A 274 -15.47 5.71 -0.58
CA ASP A 274 -15.82 6.82 0.29
C ASP A 274 -16.03 6.32 1.72
N SER A 275 -15.34 6.93 2.67
CA SER A 275 -15.51 6.70 4.10
C SER A 275 -16.35 7.82 4.72
N ALA A 276 -16.52 7.79 6.04
CA ALA A 276 -17.15 8.92 6.73
C ALA A 276 -16.19 10.11 6.93
N ALA A 277 -14.89 9.91 6.69
CA ALA A 277 -13.89 10.96 6.73
C ALA A 277 -13.99 11.85 5.49
N LEU A 278 -13.51 13.09 5.61
CA LEU A 278 -13.46 14.03 4.48
C LEU A 278 -12.45 13.60 3.40
N GLU A 279 -11.37 12.95 3.82
CA GLU A 279 -10.29 12.46 2.98
C GLU A 279 -10.18 10.96 3.19
N ASP A 280 -10.01 10.21 2.10
CA ASP A 280 -9.96 8.76 2.16
C ASP A 280 -8.56 8.21 1.88
N LEU A 281 -7.90 8.74 0.85
CA LEU A 281 -6.52 8.42 0.50
C LEU A 281 -5.71 9.69 0.30
N VAL A 282 -4.62 9.83 1.05
CA VAL A 282 -3.68 10.95 0.95
C VAL A 282 -2.33 10.46 0.42
N ILE A 283 -1.91 10.96 -0.74
CA ILE A 283 -0.59 10.68 -1.31
C ILE A 283 0.26 11.94 -1.18
N SER A 284 1.23 11.88 -0.27
CA SER A 284 2.24 12.92 -0.07
C SER A 284 3.63 12.54 -0.60
N ALA A 285 3.81 11.27 -0.96
CA ALA A 285 4.92 10.84 -1.79
C ALA A 285 4.90 11.53 -3.17
N THR A 286 6.08 11.73 -3.75
CA THR A 286 6.21 12.23 -5.12
C THR A 286 5.77 11.17 -6.11
N VAL A 287 4.70 11.43 -6.85
CA VAL A 287 4.18 10.53 -7.88
C VAL A 287 4.95 10.75 -9.19
N THR A 288 5.39 9.64 -9.79
CA THR A 288 6.17 9.64 -11.02
C THR A 288 5.74 8.50 -11.95
N ASP A 289 6.18 8.55 -13.21
CA ASP A 289 5.83 7.56 -14.24
C ASP A 289 7.02 6.78 -14.81
N GLY A 290 8.23 7.02 -14.30
CA GLY A 290 9.44 6.43 -14.86
C GLY A 290 9.69 6.80 -16.32
N GLY A 291 9.09 7.88 -16.83
CA GLY A 291 9.18 8.34 -18.22
C GLY A 291 8.19 7.70 -19.19
N ALA A 292 7.21 6.91 -18.71
CA ALA A 292 6.20 6.28 -19.55
C ALA A 292 4.97 7.18 -19.77
N VAL A 293 4.39 7.12 -20.97
CA VAL A 293 3.08 7.74 -21.29
C VAL A 293 1.95 6.79 -20.91
N GLY A 294 0.87 7.29 -20.30
CA GLY A 294 -0.28 6.47 -19.85
C GLY A 294 -1.42 7.34 -19.31
N THR A 295 -2.36 6.73 -18.59
CA THR A 295 -3.43 7.47 -17.88
C THR A 295 -3.44 7.12 -16.40
N LEU A 296 -3.42 8.13 -15.53
CA LEU A 296 -3.79 8.01 -14.13
C LEU A 296 -5.29 8.15 -14.00
N GLN A 297 -5.98 7.06 -13.65
CA GLN A 297 -7.43 7.01 -13.56
C GLN A 297 -7.88 6.92 -12.09
N LYS A 298 -8.65 7.92 -11.63
CA LYS A 298 -9.33 7.91 -10.33
C LYS A 298 -10.77 7.43 -10.50
N ASN A 299 -11.09 6.34 -9.82
CA ASN A 299 -12.40 5.71 -9.72
C ASN A 299 -12.89 5.69 -8.27
N GLY A 300 -14.12 5.25 -8.05
CA GLY A 300 -14.74 5.17 -6.72
C GLY A 300 -15.20 6.55 -6.23
N VAL A 301 -16.15 6.56 -5.30
CA VAL A 301 -16.84 7.78 -4.84
C VAL A 301 -16.03 8.61 -3.82
N GLY A 302 -14.98 8.03 -3.23
CA GLY A 302 -14.17 8.72 -2.22
C GLY A 302 -13.23 9.78 -2.78
N ARG A 303 -12.61 10.54 -1.89
CA ARG A 303 -11.64 11.60 -2.18
C ARG A 303 -10.20 11.08 -2.16
N LEU A 304 -9.50 11.27 -3.28
CA LEU A 304 -8.05 11.14 -3.38
C LEU A 304 -7.39 12.51 -3.22
N VAL A 305 -6.46 12.65 -2.28
CA VAL A 305 -5.66 13.86 -2.11
C VAL A 305 -4.26 13.65 -2.68
N LEU A 306 -3.84 14.53 -3.58
CA LEU A 306 -2.47 14.60 -4.09
C LEU A 306 -1.78 15.83 -3.50
N ALA A 307 -0.89 15.58 -2.53
CA ALA A 307 -0.20 16.60 -1.74
C ALA A 307 1.31 16.32 -1.65
N PRO A 308 2.03 16.21 -2.78
CA PRO A 308 3.45 15.92 -2.76
C PRO A 308 4.21 16.96 -1.94
N SER A 309 5.25 16.52 -1.22
CA SER A 309 6.06 17.40 -0.36
C SER A 309 6.64 18.61 -1.12
N ALA A 310 6.77 19.74 -0.43
CA ALA A 310 6.98 21.09 -0.97
C ALA A 310 8.31 21.36 -1.73
N GLY A 311 9.11 20.33 -2.03
CA GLY A 311 10.34 20.44 -2.83
C GLY A 311 10.41 19.51 -4.04
N GLY A 312 9.41 18.64 -4.24
CA GLY A 312 9.41 17.59 -5.25
C GLY A 312 8.00 17.24 -5.70
N GLY A 313 7.31 18.21 -6.30
CA GLY A 313 5.98 18.00 -6.86
C GLY A 313 5.92 16.80 -7.82
N ASN A 314 4.72 16.32 -8.14
CA ASN A 314 4.58 15.15 -9.00
C ASN A 314 5.18 15.44 -10.39
N SER A 315 5.84 14.45 -10.98
CA SER A 315 6.60 14.61 -12.23
C SER A 315 6.15 13.65 -13.33
N PHE A 316 4.98 13.02 -13.18
CA PHE A 316 4.43 12.17 -14.23
C PHE A 316 3.89 13.01 -15.40
N ASN A 317 3.98 12.46 -16.61
CA ASN A 317 3.50 13.02 -17.87
C ASN A 317 2.18 12.37 -18.34
N ALA A 318 1.78 11.27 -17.69
CA ALA A 318 0.53 10.58 -17.95
C ALA A 318 -0.67 11.52 -17.75
N ALA A 319 -1.69 11.39 -18.61
CA ALA A 319 -2.94 12.13 -18.44
C ALA A 319 -3.66 11.70 -17.16
N THR A 320 -4.38 12.60 -16.50
CA THR A 320 -5.23 12.26 -15.36
C THR A 320 -6.69 12.19 -15.80
N LEU A 321 -7.40 11.13 -15.41
CA LEU A 321 -8.82 10.92 -15.69
C LEU A 321 -9.57 10.69 -14.38
N VAL A 322 -10.46 11.60 -14.02
CA VAL A 322 -11.32 11.49 -12.85
C VAL A 322 -12.70 11.00 -13.29
N THR A 323 -13.01 9.73 -12.99
CA THR A 323 -14.27 9.07 -13.40
C THR A 323 -15.31 9.04 -12.28
N GLY A 324 -14.90 9.22 -11.02
CA GLY A 324 -15.78 9.22 -9.86
C GLY A 324 -15.13 9.84 -8.63
N GLY A 325 -15.99 10.30 -7.71
CA GLY A 325 -15.59 10.93 -6.47
C GLY A 325 -14.87 12.25 -6.70
N GLU A 326 -13.86 12.51 -5.88
CA GLU A 326 -13.10 13.75 -5.92
C GLU A 326 -11.58 13.48 -6.00
N VAL A 327 -10.87 14.38 -6.68
CA VAL A 327 -9.43 14.54 -6.53
C VAL A 327 -9.18 15.91 -5.93
N ALA A 328 -8.51 15.98 -4.78
CA ALA A 328 -8.04 17.23 -4.20
C ALA A 328 -6.55 17.42 -4.46
N ILE A 329 -6.18 18.61 -4.93
CA ILE A 329 -4.79 18.98 -5.15
C ILE A 329 -4.35 20.07 -4.18
N ARG A 330 -3.18 19.86 -3.56
CA ARG A 330 -2.59 20.76 -2.56
C ARG A 330 -1.22 21.31 -2.97
N HIS A 331 -0.81 21.08 -4.21
CA HIS A 331 0.46 21.54 -4.76
C HIS A 331 0.29 21.92 -6.24
N SER A 332 1.05 22.91 -6.71
CA SER A 332 1.00 23.40 -8.10
C SER A 332 1.29 22.31 -9.14
N ASN A 333 2.07 21.31 -8.76
CA ASN A 333 2.42 20.13 -9.57
C ASN A 333 1.73 18.83 -9.07
N SER A 334 0.60 18.90 -8.37
CA SER A 334 -0.10 17.67 -7.94
C SER A 334 -0.59 16.82 -9.12
N LEU A 335 -0.91 17.44 -10.26
CA LEU A 335 -1.39 16.74 -11.47
C LEU A 335 -0.25 16.30 -12.41
N GLY A 336 1.01 16.42 -11.98
CA GLY A 336 2.18 16.05 -12.78
C GLY A 336 2.80 17.22 -13.55
N SER A 337 3.45 16.90 -14.67
CA SER A 337 3.94 17.88 -15.64
C SER A 337 2.79 18.34 -16.55
N THR A 338 2.98 19.45 -17.26
CA THR A 338 1.99 19.99 -18.21
C THR A 338 1.90 19.22 -19.54
N THR A 339 2.48 18.00 -19.60
CA THR A 339 2.42 17.13 -20.79
C THR A 339 1.13 16.34 -20.82
N GLY A 340 0.69 15.88 -19.64
CA GLY A 340 -0.62 15.28 -19.47
C GLY A 340 -1.72 16.32 -19.61
N ASN A 341 -2.95 15.84 -19.79
CA ASN A 341 -4.14 16.65 -19.55
C ASN A 341 -4.94 16.02 -18.41
N THR A 342 -5.68 16.81 -17.67
CA THR A 342 -6.61 16.32 -16.64
C THR A 342 -8.05 16.41 -17.12
N THR A 343 -8.74 15.27 -17.18
CA THR A 343 -10.14 15.16 -17.61
C THR A 343 -11.02 14.79 -16.43
N ILE A 344 -12.07 15.58 -16.18
CA ILE A 344 -13.06 15.37 -15.14
C ILE A 344 -14.38 14.98 -15.81
N ILE A 345 -14.85 13.77 -15.56
CA ILE A 345 -16.12 13.25 -16.09
C ILE A 345 -17.29 13.79 -15.28
N SER A 346 -18.46 13.90 -15.93
CA SER A 346 -19.71 14.32 -15.29
C SER A 346 -20.02 13.48 -14.05
N GLY A 347 -20.16 14.17 -12.91
CA GLY A 347 -20.43 13.57 -11.60
C GLY A 347 -19.20 13.47 -10.69
N ALA A 348 -17.99 13.76 -11.19
CA ALA A 348 -16.77 13.87 -10.40
C ALA A 348 -16.29 15.32 -10.26
N SER A 349 -15.41 15.59 -9.30
CA SER A 349 -14.85 16.93 -9.05
C SER A 349 -13.33 16.93 -8.94
N LEU A 350 -12.69 17.98 -9.46
CA LEU A 350 -11.34 18.38 -9.07
C LEU A 350 -11.42 19.53 -8.07
N LEU A 351 -10.82 19.36 -6.90
CA LEU A 351 -10.75 20.34 -5.84
C LEU A 351 -9.35 20.98 -5.81
N ILE A 352 -9.29 22.31 -5.83
CA ILE A 352 -8.08 23.11 -5.69
C ILE A 352 -8.03 23.61 -4.25
N ASP A 353 -7.09 23.09 -3.46
CA ASP A 353 -6.93 23.40 -2.04
C ASP A 353 -5.58 24.10 -1.82
N GLY A 354 -5.62 25.44 -1.83
CA GLY A 354 -4.48 26.32 -1.59
C GLY A 354 -4.33 26.74 -0.13
N SER A 355 -4.90 25.99 0.81
CA SER A 355 -4.82 26.30 2.26
C SER A 355 -3.39 26.39 2.78
N ALA A 356 -2.47 25.59 2.21
CA ALA A 356 -1.03 25.62 2.52
C ALA A 356 -0.23 26.66 1.72
N GLY A 357 -0.89 27.37 0.79
CA GLY A 357 -0.28 28.35 -0.10
C GLY A 357 -0.95 28.39 -1.47
N ALA A 358 -0.94 29.57 -2.11
CA ALA A 358 -1.54 29.76 -3.42
C ALA A 358 -0.95 28.79 -4.47
N LEU A 359 -1.83 28.06 -5.15
CA LEU A 359 -1.46 27.11 -6.19
C LEU A 359 -1.41 27.80 -7.57
N LEU A 360 -0.42 27.42 -8.38
CA LEU A 360 -0.24 27.84 -9.77
C LEU A 360 -0.32 26.59 -10.67
N VAL A 361 -1.53 26.23 -11.09
CA VAL A 361 -1.75 24.98 -11.83
C VAL A 361 -1.60 25.25 -13.32
N GLY A 362 -0.55 24.68 -13.94
CA GLY A 362 -0.25 24.84 -15.37
C GLY A 362 -0.93 23.82 -16.29
N GLU A 363 -1.54 22.78 -15.72
CA GLU A 363 -2.17 21.67 -16.42
C GLU A 363 -3.42 22.11 -17.20
N THR A 364 -3.61 21.60 -18.43
CA THR A 364 -4.86 21.81 -19.16
C THR A 364 -5.96 20.91 -18.60
N LEU A 365 -7.12 21.51 -18.33
CA LEU A 365 -8.27 20.83 -17.74
C LEU A 365 -9.38 20.65 -18.78
N SER A 366 -9.98 19.46 -18.84
CA SER A 366 -11.25 19.20 -19.52
C SER A 366 -12.32 18.89 -18.48
N ILE A 367 -13.31 19.76 -18.34
CA ILE A 367 -14.37 19.62 -17.32
C ILE A 367 -15.72 19.33 -17.98
N ASN A 368 -16.53 18.51 -17.29
CA ASN A 368 -17.88 18.18 -17.71
C ASN A 368 -18.80 18.01 -16.49
N GLY A 369 -20.01 18.56 -16.55
CA GLY A 369 -21.06 18.33 -15.58
C GLY A 369 -21.00 19.22 -14.35
N THR A 370 -21.86 18.90 -13.38
CA THR A 370 -22.10 19.74 -12.19
C THR A 370 -21.13 19.46 -11.04
N GLY A 371 -20.27 18.45 -11.16
CA GLY A 371 -19.46 17.93 -10.06
C GLY A 371 -20.22 17.03 -9.09
N LEU A 372 -19.46 16.35 -8.23
CA LEU A 372 -19.99 15.53 -7.15
C LEU A 372 -20.76 16.39 -6.14
N GLY A 373 -22.05 16.13 -5.94
CA GLY A 373 -22.90 16.92 -5.03
C GLY A 373 -23.31 18.30 -5.57
N GLY A 374 -22.88 18.68 -6.78
CA GLY A 374 -23.26 19.92 -7.46
C GLY A 374 -22.46 21.23 -7.23
N PRO A 375 -21.36 21.31 -6.45
CA PRO A 375 -20.59 22.55 -6.27
C PRO A 375 -19.73 22.91 -7.49
N GLY A 376 -19.38 21.95 -8.35
CA GLY A 376 -18.60 22.17 -9.56
C GLY A 376 -17.79 20.96 -9.98
N ALA A 377 -17.63 20.73 -11.28
CA ALA A 377 -16.64 19.77 -11.80
C ALA A 377 -15.20 20.24 -11.48
N LEU A 378 -15.04 21.55 -11.27
CA LEU A 378 -13.85 22.18 -10.73
C LEU A 378 -14.27 23.07 -9.55
N VAL A 379 -13.61 22.95 -8.41
CA VAL A 379 -13.93 23.73 -7.21
C VAL A 379 -12.66 24.30 -6.61
N ASN A 380 -12.59 25.62 -6.46
CA ASN A 380 -11.61 26.26 -5.60
C ASN A 380 -12.12 26.22 -4.16
N VAL A 381 -11.51 25.37 -3.33
CA VAL A 381 -11.99 25.10 -1.97
C VAL A 381 -11.40 26.10 -0.98
N ASP A 382 -10.11 26.42 -1.11
CA ASP A 382 -9.42 27.34 -0.22
C ASP A 382 -8.25 28.04 -0.96
N GLY A 383 -7.94 29.26 -0.56
CA GLY A 383 -6.82 30.04 -1.07
C GLY A 383 -7.08 30.75 -2.40
N ASN A 384 -6.21 31.73 -2.68
CA ASN A 384 -6.21 32.49 -3.94
C ASN A 384 -5.38 31.74 -5.00
N ASN A 385 -6.01 30.85 -5.76
CA ASN A 385 -5.32 29.99 -6.71
C ASN A 385 -5.41 30.51 -8.15
N THR A 386 -4.43 30.12 -8.97
CA THR A 386 -4.33 30.50 -10.38
C THR A 386 -4.25 29.26 -11.26
N LEU A 387 -5.10 29.21 -12.30
CA LEU A 387 -5.02 28.25 -13.39
C LEU A 387 -4.37 28.93 -14.59
N ASN A 388 -3.20 28.44 -14.98
CA ASN A 388 -2.44 28.90 -16.15
C ASN A 388 -2.62 27.99 -17.38
N GLY A 389 -3.16 26.78 -17.19
CA GLY A 389 -3.56 25.88 -18.27
C GLY A 389 -4.97 26.19 -18.78
N ASN A 390 -5.25 25.84 -20.04
CA ASN A 390 -6.57 26.06 -20.65
C ASN A 390 -7.65 25.23 -19.93
N ILE A 391 -8.88 25.73 -19.97
CA ILE A 391 -10.06 24.99 -19.51
C ILE A 391 -10.93 24.69 -20.74
N ALA A 392 -11.11 23.42 -21.05
CA ALA A 392 -12.03 22.94 -22.08
C ALA A 392 -13.33 22.46 -21.43
N LEU A 393 -14.47 22.97 -21.91
CA LEU A 393 -15.80 22.55 -21.50
C LEU A 393 -16.26 21.43 -22.44
N ALA A 394 -16.19 20.18 -21.96
CA ALA A 394 -16.65 19.00 -22.71
C ALA A 394 -18.19 18.82 -22.66
N GLY A 395 -18.88 19.64 -21.86
CA GLY A 395 -20.32 19.70 -21.71
C GLY A 395 -20.71 20.88 -20.83
N ASN A 396 -22.00 20.99 -20.50
CA ASN A 396 -22.47 21.97 -19.50
C ASN A 396 -21.72 21.74 -18.19
N SER A 397 -21.07 22.78 -17.68
CA SER A 397 -20.11 22.64 -16.59
C SER A 397 -20.32 23.68 -15.50
N ARG A 398 -19.90 23.33 -14.29
CA ARG A 398 -19.88 24.24 -13.13
C ARG A 398 -18.47 24.44 -12.61
N ILE A 399 -18.16 25.69 -12.24
CA ILE A 399 -16.98 26.04 -11.44
C ILE A 399 -17.45 26.61 -10.10
N GLY A 400 -17.05 25.97 -9.01
CA GLY A 400 -17.29 26.43 -7.65
C GLY A 400 -16.12 27.24 -7.11
N VAL A 401 -16.39 28.32 -6.38
CA VAL A 401 -15.36 29.04 -5.59
C VAL A 401 -15.91 29.24 -4.18
N ALA A 402 -15.48 28.40 -3.24
CA ALA A 402 -16.04 28.32 -1.89
C ALA A 402 -15.80 29.60 -1.09
N ALA A 403 -14.54 30.02 -1.02
CA ALA A 403 -14.09 31.31 -0.53
C ALA A 403 -12.96 31.80 -1.45
N ASP A 404 -12.50 33.04 -1.26
CA ASP A 404 -11.35 33.62 -1.97
C ASP A 404 -11.57 33.81 -3.49
N ARG A 405 -10.50 33.64 -4.27
CA ARG A 405 -10.46 33.89 -5.71
C ARG A 405 -9.80 32.74 -6.45
N LEU A 406 -10.48 32.27 -7.51
CA LEU A 406 -9.88 31.49 -8.58
C LEU A 406 -9.61 32.42 -9.77
N THR A 407 -8.34 32.55 -10.18
CA THR A 407 -7.98 33.26 -11.40
C THR A 407 -7.65 32.28 -12.52
N VAL A 408 -8.27 32.47 -13.68
CA VAL A 408 -7.99 31.72 -14.90
C VAL A 408 -7.23 32.64 -15.85
N ASN A 409 -5.93 32.42 -16.01
CA ASN A 409 -5.04 33.19 -16.88
C ASN A 409 -4.94 32.61 -18.31
N ALA A 410 -5.86 31.74 -18.67
CA ALA A 410 -5.84 30.96 -19.90
C ALA A 410 -7.23 30.89 -20.53
N ALA A 411 -7.31 30.31 -21.73
CA ALA A 411 -8.58 30.26 -22.45
C ALA A 411 -9.57 29.30 -21.78
N ILE A 412 -10.78 29.77 -21.55
CA ILE A 412 -11.95 28.91 -21.32
C ILE A 412 -12.62 28.69 -22.67
N THR A 413 -12.64 27.45 -23.14
CA THR A 413 -13.10 27.07 -24.48
C THR A 413 -14.17 25.99 -24.39
N GLY A 414 -15.05 25.91 -25.38
CA GLY A 414 -16.12 24.92 -25.43
C GLY A 414 -16.99 25.12 -26.66
N GLY A 415 -17.80 24.12 -27.01
CA GLY A 415 -18.86 24.27 -28.01
C GLY A 415 -20.00 25.17 -27.50
N ALA A 416 -21.20 25.03 -28.06
CA ALA A 416 -22.41 25.69 -27.54
C ALA A 416 -22.86 25.04 -26.20
N VAL A 417 -22.10 25.28 -25.13
CA VAL A 417 -22.30 24.71 -23.79
C VAL A 417 -22.31 25.81 -22.73
N ASN A 418 -23.02 25.57 -21.63
CA ASN A 418 -23.12 26.52 -20.52
C ASN A 418 -21.97 26.35 -19.52
N LEU A 419 -21.48 27.47 -19.00
CA LEU A 419 -20.63 27.55 -17.82
C LEU A 419 -21.37 28.29 -16.71
N GLU A 420 -21.51 27.66 -15.55
CA GLU A 420 -22.18 28.23 -14.38
C GLU A 420 -21.17 28.38 -13.23
N LYS A 421 -21.15 29.57 -12.60
CA LYS A 421 -20.37 29.84 -11.38
C LYS A 421 -21.22 29.48 -10.17
N LEU A 422 -20.72 28.62 -9.27
CA LEU A 422 -21.31 28.31 -7.96
C LEU A 422 -20.48 28.81 -6.77
N LEU A 423 -21.09 28.85 -5.58
CA LEU A 423 -20.48 29.24 -4.29
C LEU A 423 -20.13 30.76 -4.24
N PRO A 424 -19.81 31.37 -3.07
CA PRO A 424 -19.76 32.84 -2.94
C PRO A 424 -18.46 33.52 -3.38
N GLY A 425 -17.35 32.81 -3.58
CA GLY A 425 -16.05 33.38 -3.93
C GLY A 425 -15.98 33.98 -5.34
N THR A 426 -14.81 34.50 -5.73
CA THR A 426 -14.61 35.20 -7.01
C THR A 426 -14.00 34.27 -8.06
N LEU A 427 -14.65 34.17 -9.23
CA LEU A 427 -14.04 33.63 -10.44
C LEU A 427 -13.60 34.80 -11.32
N GLN A 428 -12.29 34.91 -11.57
CA GLN A 428 -11.70 35.95 -12.42
C GLN A 428 -11.09 35.30 -13.66
N PHE A 429 -11.40 35.83 -14.84
CA PHE A 429 -10.85 35.41 -16.13
C PHE A 429 -10.59 36.63 -17.02
#